data_AF-A0A4D4MBV0-F1
#
_entry.id   AF-A0A4D4MBV0-F1
#
_cell.length_a   1.000
_cell.length_b   1.000
_cell.length_c   1.000
_cell.angle_alpha   90.00
_cell.angle_beta   90.00
_cell.angle_gamma   90.00
#
_symmetry.space_group_name_H-M   'P 1'
#
loop_
_entity.id
_entity.type
_entity.pdbx_description
1 polymer ?
#
loop_
_entity_poly.entity_id
_entity_poly.type
_entity_poly.pdbx_seq_one_letter_code
_entity_poly.pdbx_strand_id
1 'polypeptide(L)' 'MTNESVFTGLKVLDVSSFIAGPAAATVLSDFGADVIKIEPPGRGDPQRRLSSVPPSPGHRPTTAGTSPTATSAAW' A
#
# COMPACT_ATOMS: atom_id res chain seq x y z
N MET A 1 8.06 15.65 -33.87
CA MET A 1 8.79 15.24 -32.66
C MET A 1 8.26 13.88 -32.28
N THR A 2 9.10 12.85 -32.19
CA THR A 2 8.67 11.52 -31.74
C THR A 2 8.30 11.62 -30.27
N ASN A 3 7.01 11.48 -29.97
CA ASN A 3 6.43 11.76 -28.65
C ASN A 3 6.59 10.53 -27.73
N GLU A 4 7.84 10.08 -27.58
CA GLU A 4 8.19 8.92 -26.76
C GLU A 4 8.28 9.32 -25.29
N SER A 5 7.82 8.44 -24.41
CA SER A 5 7.93 8.65 -22.98
C SER A 5 9.40 8.57 -22.54
N VAL A 6 9.74 9.24 -21.43
CA VAL A 6 11.12 9.41 -20.96
C VAL A 6 11.83 8.08 -20.67
N PHE A 7 11.09 7.02 -20.35
CA PHE A 7 11.63 5.67 -20.10
C PHE A 7 11.23 4.64 -21.15
N THR A 8 10.79 5.04 -22.35
CA THR A 8 10.55 4.09 -23.46
C THR A 8 11.76 3.18 -23.66
N GLY A 9 11.54 1.86 -23.60
CA GLY A 9 12.56 0.84 -23.80
C GLY A 9 13.37 0.44 -22.55
N LEU A 10 13.16 1.12 -21.42
CA LEU A 10 13.74 0.71 -20.14
C LEU A 10 13.03 -0.54 -19.62
N LYS A 11 13.80 -1.56 -19.23
CA LYS A 11 13.29 -2.78 -18.59
C LYS A 11 13.67 -2.81 -17.11
N VAL A 12 12.70 -3.01 -16.23
CA VAL A 12 12.89 -2.96 -14.78
C VAL A 12 12.35 -4.23 -14.14
N LEU A 13 13.15 -4.83 -13.27
CA LEU A 13 12.69 -5.91 -12.39
C LEU A 13 12.39 -5.33 -11.00
N ASP A 14 11.11 -5.29 -10.61
CA ASP A 14 10.70 -4.87 -9.28
C ASP A 14 10.67 -6.06 -8.31
N VAL A 15 11.77 -6.22 -7.57
CA VAL A 15 11.95 -7.21 -6.50
C VAL A 15 11.63 -6.67 -5.10
N SER A 16 11.04 -5.47 -5.02
CA SER A 16 10.73 -4.83 -3.74
C SER A 16 9.47 -5.40 -3.09
N SER A 17 9.17 -4.95 -1.87
CA SER A 17 7.94 -5.33 -1.16
C SER A 17 7.36 -4.14 -0.41
N PHE A 18 6.10 -4.27 -0.01
CA PHE A 18 5.34 -3.24 0.71
C PHE A 18 5.02 -2.01 -0.14
N ILE A 19 5.59 -0.84 0.16
CA ILE A 19 5.08 0.44 -0.35
C ILE A 19 6.14 1.20 -1.12
N ALA A 20 7.28 1.51 -0.49
CA ALA A 20 8.24 2.46 -1.07
C ALA A 20 8.81 1.99 -2.41
N GLY A 21 9.22 0.71 -2.49
CA GLY A 21 9.74 0.13 -3.72
C GLY A 21 8.70 -0.01 -4.83
N PRO A 22 7.53 -0.62 -4.58
CA PRO A 22 6.50 -0.73 -5.62
C PRO A 22 5.99 0.65 -6.07
N ALA A 23 5.93 1.65 -5.17
CA ALA A 23 5.56 3.02 -5.54
C ALA A 23 6.59 3.64 -6.50
N ALA A 24 7.88 3.45 -6.25
CA ALA A 24 8.92 3.91 -7.18
C ALA A 24 8.82 3.19 -8.54
N ALA A 25 8.56 1.88 -8.52
CA ALA A 25 8.37 1.08 -9.73
C ALA A 25 7.15 1.54 -10.55
N THR A 26 6.05 1.90 -9.89
CA THR A 26 4.87 2.50 -10.55
C THR A 26 5.23 3.79 -11.27
N VAL A 27 5.99 4.69 -10.63
CA VAL A 27 6.43 5.94 -11.28
C VAL A 27 7.26 5.66 -12.54
N LEU A 28 8.13 4.65 -12.51
CA LEU A 28 8.90 4.26 -13.71
C LEU A 28 7.97 3.75 -14.83
N SER A 29 6.97 2.93 -14.50
CA SER A 29 5.96 2.46 -15.46
C SER A 29 5.15 3.61 -16.07
N ASP A 30 4.72 4.57 -15.25
CA ASP A 30 3.94 5.74 -15.69
C ASP A 30 4.71 6.57 -16.73
N PHE A 31 6.04 6.56 -16.63
CA PHE A 31 6.95 7.22 -17.55
C PHE A 31 7.50 6.28 -18.66
N GLY A 32 6.85 5.14 -18.90
CA GLY A 32 7.05 4.31 -20.09
C GLY A 32 8.04 3.14 -19.95
N ALA A 33 8.49 2.83 -18.73
CA ALA A 33 9.29 1.64 -18.50
C ALA A 33 8.45 0.36 -18.56
N ASP A 34 9.05 -0.74 -19.04
CA ASP A 34 8.50 -2.10 -18.92
C ASP A 34 8.93 -2.70 -17.57
N VAL A 35 8.01 -2.67 -16.61
CA VAL A 35 8.27 -3.06 -15.22
C VAL A 35 7.64 -4.43 -14.93
N ILE A 36 8.47 -5.40 -14.58
CA ILE A 36 8.06 -6.75 -14.21
C ILE A 36 8.18 -6.92 -12.70
N LYS A 37 7.05 -7.09 -12.02
CA LYS A 37 7.02 -7.43 -10.59
C LYS A 37 7.44 -8.88 -10.39
N ILE A 38 8.47 -9.08 -9.58
CA ILE A 38 8.89 -10.41 -9.11
C ILE A 38 8.40 -10.60 -7.68
N GLU A 39 7.74 -11.71 -7.43
CA GLU A 39 7.19 -12.04 -6.11
C GLU A 39 7.55 -13.47 -5.70
N PRO A 40 7.64 -13.76 -4.38
CA PRO A 40 7.81 -15.11 -3.89
C PRO A 40 6.65 -16.03 -4.35
N PRO A 41 6.95 -17.24 -4.88
CA PRO A 41 5.92 -18.16 -5.35
C PRO A 41 4.99 -18.59 -4.21
N GLY A 42 3.70 -18.74 -4.52
CA GLY A 42 2.65 -19.20 -3.59
C GLY A 42 2.20 -18.19 -2.54
N ARG A 43 3.08 -17.28 -2.08
CA ARG A 43 2.73 -16.25 -1.08
C ARG A 43 2.38 -14.90 -1.70
N GLY A 44 3.13 -14.49 -2.72
CA GLY A 44 3.08 -13.14 -3.28
C GLY A 44 3.75 -12.08 -2.38
N ASP A 45 3.65 -10.82 -2.76
CA ASP A 45 4.03 -9.67 -1.93
C ASP A 45 3.18 -9.64 -0.63
N PRO A 46 3.79 -9.49 0.56
CA PRO A 46 3.07 -9.36 1.83
C PRO A 46 1.97 -8.28 1.84
N GLN A 47 2.14 -7.19 1.07
CA GLN A 47 1.15 -6.13 0.90
C GLN A 47 -0.22 -6.67 0.45
N ARG A 48 -0.26 -7.74 -0.35
CA ARG A 48 -1.50 -8.34 -0.88
C ARG A 48 -2.42 -8.87 0.23
N ARG A 49 -1.91 -9.06 1.44
CA ARG A 49 -2.63 -9.64 2.58
C ARG A 49 -2.75 -8.68 3.76
N LEU A 50 -2.42 -7.40 3.58
CA LEU A 50 -2.45 -6.43 4.69
C LEU A 50 -3.86 -6.31 5.30
N SER A 51 -4.91 -6.45 4.48
CA SER A 51 -6.31 -6.47 4.94
C SER A 51 -6.68 -7.70 5.78
N SER A 52 -5.86 -8.75 5.74
CA SER A 52 -6.03 -9.98 6.54
C SER A 52 -5.25 -9.93 7.85
N VAL A 53 -4.50 -8.85 8.11
CA VAL A 53 -3.78 -8.67 9.37
C VAL A 53 -4.80 -8.37 10.47
N PRO A 54 -4.83 -9.16 11.57
CA PRO A 54 -5.71 -8.87 12.69
C PRO A 54 -5.48 -7.45 13.22
N PRO A 55 -6.54 -6.77 13.69
CA PRO A 55 -6.37 -5.47 14.32
C PRO A 55 -5.42 -5.59 15.51
N SER A 56 -4.60 -4.55 15.72
CA SER A 56 -3.69 -4.49 16.85
C SER A 56 -4.46 -4.71 18.15
N PRO A 57 -3.96 -5.55 19.07
CA PRO A 57 -4.57 -5.72 20.39
C PRO A 57 -4.73 -4.35 21.06
N GLY A 58 -5.96 -3.98 21.38
CA GLY A 58 -6.29 -2.67 21.95
C GLY A 58 -6.84 -1.63 20.95
N HIS A 59 -6.98 -1.95 19.66
CA HIS A 59 -7.77 -1.13 18.73
C HIS A 59 -9.25 -1.18 19.12
N ARG A 60 -9.66 -0.31 20.05
CA ARG A 60 -11.06 -0.12 20.42
C ARG A 60 -11.78 0.45 19.19
N PRO A 61 -12.86 -0.18 18.68
CA PRO A 61 -13.63 0.42 17.60
C PRO A 61 -14.08 1.80 18.05
N THR A 62 -13.61 2.85 17.38
CA THR A 62 -14.20 4.18 17.54
C THR A 62 -15.57 4.10 16.89
N THR A 63 -16.59 3.67 17.64
CA THR A 63 -17.97 3.73 17.20
C THR A 63 -18.24 5.18 16.82
N ALA A 64 -18.46 5.43 15.53
CA ALA A 64 -18.84 6.74 15.05
C ALA A 64 -20.14 7.15 15.76
N GLY A 65 -20.05 8.18 16.62
CA GLY A 65 -21.19 8.90 17.14
C GLY A 65 -22.12 8.13 18.07
N THR A 66 -21.70 7.85 19.29
CA THR A 66 -22.56 8.08 20.47
C THR A 66 -21.64 8.28 21.67
N SER A 67 -21.44 9.54 22.06
CA SER A 67 -20.94 9.84 23.40
C SER A 67 -22.01 9.39 24.39
N PRO A 68 -21.76 8.42 25.30
CA PRO A 68 -22.69 8.18 26.39
C PRO A 68 -22.44 9.29 27.40
N THR A 69 -23.40 10.21 27.46
CA THR A 69 -23.88 10.83 28.70
C THR A 69 -22.79 11.17 29.72
N ALA A 70 -22.35 12.42 29.71
CA ALA A 70 -21.74 13.04 30.87
C ALA A 70 -22.80 13.15 31.98
N THR A 71 -23.07 12.05 32.68
CA THR A 71 -23.80 12.07 33.95
C THR A 71 -22.83 12.57 35.00
N SER A 72 -22.99 13.83 35.38
CA SER A 72 -23.16 14.27 36.77
C SER A 72 -22.53 13.40 37.87
N ALA A 73 -21.64 14.06 38.63
CA ALA A 73 -21.37 13.88 40.06
C ALA A 73 -20.44 12.72 40.48
N ALA A 74 -19.21 13.08 40.86
CA ALA A 74 -18.71 12.89 42.24
C ALA A 74 -17.39 13.65 42.40
N TRP A 75 -17.50 14.86 42.96
CA TRP A 75 -16.47 15.70 43.61
C TRP A 75 -15.24 16.12 42.80
#